data_AF-A0A935BA90-F1
#
_entry.id   AF-A0A935BA90-F1
#
_cell.length_a   1.000
_cell.length_b   1.000
_cell.length_c   1.000
_cell.angle_alpha   90.00
_cell.angle_beta   90.00
_cell.angle_gamma   90.00
#
_symmetry.space_group_name_H-M   'P 1'
#
loop_
_entity.id
_entity.type
_entity.pdbx_description
1 polymer ?
#
loop_
_entity_poly.entity_id
_entity_poly.type
_entity_poly.pdbx_seq_one_letter_code
_entity_poly.pdbx_strand_id
1 'polypeptide(L)'
;MQRIEFLGPKDNDWRRTQERLAAGGLLETADLRVDCHRPPLAGRILARSRVVKLGKRLSVTDPMVESEAGEMLASGRGAYLGA
;
A
#
# COMPACT_ATOMS: atom_id res chain seq x y z
N MET A 1 -14.20 3.58 10.49
CA MET A 1 -12.75 3.84 10.35
C MET A 1 -12.03 2.48 10.36
N GLN A 2 -11.59 1.97 9.21
CA GLN A 2 -10.89 0.68 9.15
C GLN A 2 -9.39 0.89 9.38
N ARG A 3 -8.84 0.16 10.35
CA ARG A 3 -7.42 0.14 10.71
C ARG A 3 -6.64 -0.58 9.60
N ILE A 4 -5.72 0.13 8.95
CA ILE A 4 -4.78 -0.46 7.99
C ILE A 4 -3.56 -0.93 8.80
N GLU A 5 -3.35 -2.24 8.88
CA GLU A 5 -2.19 -2.83 9.55
C GLU A 5 -1.07 -3.02 8.52
N PHE A 6 0.03 -2.27 8.66
CA PHE A 6 1.20 -2.36 7.81
C PHE A 6 2.15 -3.45 8.34
N LEU A 7 2.20 -4.61 7.69
CA LEU A 7 3.17 -5.68 8.01
C LEU A 7 4.45 -5.50 7.18
N GLY A 8 5.48 -4.90 7.79
CA GLY A 8 6.81 -4.67 7.18
C GLY A 8 7.93 -5.49 7.85
N PRO A 9 9.09 -5.67 7.17
CA PRO A 9 10.23 -6.45 7.68
C PRO A 9 10.86 -5.83 8.95
N LYS A 10 11.38 -6.69 9.84
CA LYS A 10 11.73 -6.40 11.24
C LYS A 10 12.95 -5.47 11.46
N ASP A 11 13.69 -5.14 10.40
CA ASP A 11 15.05 -4.59 10.54
C ASP A 11 15.13 -3.10 10.18
N ASN A 12 13.98 -2.41 10.09
CA ASN A 12 13.90 -0.99 9.80
C ASN A 12 13.13 -0.27 10.92
N ASP A 13 13.63 0.89 11.34
CA ASP A 13 13.05 1.71 12.40
C ASP A 13 11.68 2.27 11.97
N TRP A 14 10.65 1.45 12.15
CA TRP A 14 9.27 1.68 11.72
C TRP A 14 8.60 2.83 12.46
N ARG A 15 9.10 3.19 13.66
CA ARG A 15 8.53 4.29 14.46
C ARG A 15 8.69 5.62 13.75
N ARG A 16 9.90 5.92 13.28
CA ARG A 16 10.19 7.19 12.60
C ARG A 16 9.42 7.36 11.30
N THR A 17 9.13 6.26 10.60
CA THR A 17 8.35 6.31 9.36
C THR A 17 6.86 6.43 9.66
N GLN A 18 6.34 5.72 10.66
CA GLN A 18 4.96 5.90 11.13
C GLN A 18 4.73 7.34 11.61
N GLU A 19 5.68 7.91 12.35
CA GLU A 19 5.62 9.32 12.77
C GLU A 19 5.62 10.27 11.58
N ARG A 20 6.46 10.06 10.56
CA ARG A 20 6.47 10.89 9.34
C ARG A 20 5.18 10.77 8.54
N LEU A 21 4.65 9.56 8.37
CA LEU A 21 3.39 9.33 7.66
C LEU A 21 2.18 9.86 8.45
N ALA A 22 2.17 9.67 9.77
CA ALA A 22 1.12 10.19 10.67
C ALA A 22 1.19 11.72 10.82
N ALA A 23 2.37 12.32 10.70
CA ALA A 23 2.58 13.77 10.70
C ALA A 23 2.31 14.43 9.33
N GLY A 24 1.80 13.67 8.34
CA GLY A 24 1.44 14.22 7.03
C GLY A 24 2.63 14.44 6.10
N GLY A 25 3.73 13.70 6.27
CA GLY A 25 4.83 13.67 5.33
C GLY A 25 4.33 13.28 3.95
N LEU A 26 4.28 14.27 3.05
CA LEU A 26 3.81 14.11 1.68
C LEU A 26 4.72 13.11 0.97
N LEU A 27 4.11 12.00 0.53
CA LEU A 27 4.71 11.10 -0.44
C LEU A 27 4.11 11.43 -1.80
N GLU A 28 4.96 11.72 -2.78
CA GLU A 28 4.50 11.94 -4.15
C GLU A 28 4.44 10.61 -4.89
N THR A 29 3.35 10.36 -5.62
CA THR A 29 3.28 9.19 -6.50
C THR A 29 4.18 9.40 -7.70
N ALA A 30 5.22 8.58 -7.83
CA ALA A 30 6.11 8.60 -8.99
C ALA A 30 5.66 7.62 -10.09
N ASP A 31 5.12 6.47 -9.69
CA ASP A 31 4.63 5.44 -10.61
C ASP A 31 3.54 4.60 -9.94
N LEU A 32 2.54 4.21 -10.72
CA LEU A 32 1.50 3.28 -10.30
C LEU A 32 1.13 2.37 -11.47
N ARG A 33 1.28 1.06 -11.25
CA ARG A 33 0.84 0.03 -12.18
C ARG A 33 -0.21 -0.84 -11.50
N VAL A 34 -1.30 -1.10 -12.20
CA VAL A 34 -2.42 -1.91 -11.71
C VAL A 34 -2.84 -2.88 -12.80
N ASP A 35 -2.87 -4.16 -12.44
CA ASP A 35 -3.43 -5.22 -13.26
C ASP A 35 -4.83 -5.55 -12.70
N CYS A 36 -5.85 -5.32 -13.53
CA CYS A 36 -7.23 -5.65 -13.19
C CYS A 36 -7.53 -7.07 -13.67
N HIS A 37 -7.81 -7.96 -12.72
CA HIS A 37 -8.05 -9.37 -13.02
C HIS A 37 -9.53 -9.65 -13.30
N ARG A 38 -10.41 -9.00 -12.53
CA ARG A 38 -11.86 -9.22 -12.59
C ARG A 38 -12.62 -7.94 -12.24
N PRO A 39 -13.80 -7.71 -12.83
CA PRO A 39 -14.68 -6.64 -12.39
C PRO A 39 -15.19 -6.91 -10.96
N PRO A 40 -15.29 -5.89 -10.11
CA PRO A 40 -15.93 -6.03 -8.81
C PRO A 40 -17.42 -6.33 -9.01
N LEU A 41 -17.89 -7.45 -8.47
CA LEU A 41 -19.32 -7.69 -8.28
C LEU A 41 -19.82 -6.88 -7.07
N ALA A 42 -21.12 -6.66 -6.97
CA ALA A 42 -21.72 -5.91 -5.88
C ALA A 42 -21.26 -6.45 -4.51
N GLY A 43 -20.99 -5.55 -3.57
CA GLY A 43 -20.49 -5.90 -2.23
C GLY A 43 -19.28 -5.06 -1.82
N ARG A 44 -18.71 -5.40 -0.67
CA ARG A 44 -17.52 -4.72 -0.15
C ARG A 44 -16.26 -5.20 -0.85
N ILE A 45 -15.36 -4.27 -1.12
CA ILE A 45 -13.99 -4.58 -1.55
C ILE A 45 -13.02 -4.21 -0.45
N LEU A 46 -11.94 -4.98 -0.34
CA LEU A 46 -10.90 -4.78 0.65
C LEU A 46 -9.58 -4.49 -0.06
N ALA A 47 -9.04 -3.28 0.18
CA ALA A 47 -7.73 -2.91 -0.28
C ALA A 47 -6.72 -3.07 0.85
N ARG A 48 -5.62 -3.78 0.57
CA ARG A 48 -4.48 -3.95 1.46
C ARG A 48 -3.20 -3.67 0.68
N SER A 49 -2.13 -3.33 1.40
CA SER A 49 -0.84 -3.15 0.75
C SER A 49 0.28 -3.59 1.67
N ARG A 50 1.33 -4.14 1.06
CA ARG A 50 2.58 -4.47 1.74
C ARG A 50 3.67 -3.52 1.27
N VAL A 51 4.42 -2.96 2.22
CA VAL A 51 5.64 -2.21 1.88
C VAL A 51 6.72 -3.20 1.47
N VAL A 52 7.19 -3.09 0.22
CA VAL A 52 8.28 -3.91 -0.35
C VAL A 52 9.63 -3.27 -0.06
N LYS A 53 9.69 -1.94 -0.22
CA LYS A 53 10.89 -1.13 0.05
C LYS A 53 10.47 0.15 0.72
N LEU A 54 11.19 0.52 1.76
CA LEU A 54 11.04 1.82 2.42
C LEU A 54 12.39 2.50 2.44
N GLY A 55 12.57 3.48 1.56
CA GLY A 55 13.81 4.22 1.40
C GLY A 55 13.64 5.70 1.70
N LYS A 56 14.76 6.40 1.94
CA LYS A 56 14.75 7.84 2.23
C LYS A 56 14.11 8.68 1.12
N ARG A 57 14.36 8.32 -0.14
CA ARG A 57 13.83 9.03 -1.33
C ARG A 57 12.79 8.25 -2.12
N LEU A 58 12.82 6.91 -2.06
CA LEU A 58 11.94 6.05 -2.84
C LEU A 58 11.40 4.93 -1.97
N SER A 59 10.09 4.79 -1.94
CA SER A 59 9.36 3.71 -1.29
C SER A 59 8.52 2.97 -2.32
N VAL A 60 8.39 1.65 -2.16
CA VAL A 60 7.66 0.77 -3.08
C VAL A 60 6.72 -0.11 -2.29
N THR A 61 5.49 -0.26 -2.78
CA THR A 61 4.45 -1.08 -2.16
C THR A 61 3.79 -2.01 -3.17
N ASP A 62 3.30 -3.14 -2.69
CA ASP A 62 2.45 -4.08 -3.43
C ASP A 62 1.02 -4.01 -2.91
N PRO A 63 0.18 -3.14 -3.50
CA PRO A 63 -1.25 -3.14 -3.23
C PRO A 63 -1.94 -4.36 -3.84
N MET A 64 -2.95 -4.85 -3.13
CA MET A 64 -3.89 -5.85 -3.59
C MET A 64 -5.31 -5.45 -3.19
N VAL A 65 -6.25 -5.71 -4.08
CA VAL A 65 -7.69 -5.49 -3.86
C VAL A 65 -8.40 -6.81 -4.03
N GLU A 66 -9.18 -7.18 -3.02
CA GLU A 66 -9.94 -8.42 -2.98
C GLU A 66 -11.43 -8.14 -2.75
N SER A 67 -12.29 -9.04 -3.21
CA SER A 67 -13.70 -9.06 -2.80
C SER A 67 -13.82 -9.49 -1.34
N GLU A 68 -14.98 -9.30 -0.74
CA GLU A 68 -15.29 -9.81 0.60
C GLU A 68 -15.14 -11.34 0.71
N ALA A 69 -15.32 -12.06 -0.40
CA ALA A 69 -15.09 -13.51 -0.50
C ALA A 69 -13.60 -13.88 -0.63
N GLY A 70 -12.69 -12.90 -0.66
CA GLY A 70 -11.24 -13.13 -0.79
C GLY A 70 -10.77 -13.34 -2.22
N GLU A 71 -11.62 -13.10 -3.23
CA GLU A 71 -11.19 -13.20 -4.62
C GLU A 71 -10.35 -11.99 -5.01
N MET A 72 -9.20 -12.22 -5.65
CA MET A 72 -8.36 -11.14 -6.14
C MET A 72 -9.04 -10.43 -7.32
N LEU A 73 -9.28 -9.14 -7.15
CA LEU A 73 -9.91 -8.26 -8.15
C LEU A 73 -8.85 -7.47 -8.92
N ALA A 74 -7.85 -6.96 -8.21
CA ALA A 74 -6.73 -6.23 -8.80
C ALA A 74 -5.47 -6.40 -7.95
N SER A 75 -4.33 -6.32 -8.61
CA SER A 75 -3.01 -6.24 -7.97
C SER A 75 -2.23 -5.09 -8.58
N GLY A 76 -1.20 -4.61 -7.90
CA GLY A 76 -0.37 -3.58 -8.48
C GLY A 76 0.97 -3.40 -7.79
N ARG A 77 1.67 -2.37 -8.25
CA ARG A 77 2.87 -1.85 -7.62
C ARG A 77 2.84 -0.33 -7.65
N GLY A 78 3.04 0.26 -6.48
CA GLY A 78 3.14 1.71 -6.31
C GLY A 78 4.55 2.11 -5.94
N ALA A 79 5.07 3.17 -6.56
CA ALA A 79 6.33 3.78 -6.21
C ALA A 79 6.10 5.24 -5.80
N TYR A 80 6.70 5.62 -4.67
CA TYR A 80 6.47 6.91 -4.03
C TYR A 80 7.78 7.60 -3.69
N LEU A 81 7.88 8.89 -3.97
CA LEU A 81 9.02 9.70 -3.60
C LEU A 81 8.80 10.32 -2.22
N GLY A 82 9.82 10.23 -1.39
CA GLY A 82 9.87 10.92 -0.11
C GLY A 82 10.51 12.30 -0.23
N ALA A 83 9.97 13.27 0.51
CA ALA A 83 10.60 14.56 0.74
C ALA A 83 11.96 14.44 1.47
#